data_AF-A0A2M7U7W0-F1
#
_entry.id   AF-A0A2M7U7W0-F1
#
_cell.length_a   1.000
_cell.length_b   1.000
_cell.length_c   1.000
_cell.angle_alpha   90.00
_cell.angle_beta   90.00
_cell.angle_gamma   90.00
#
_symmetry.space_group_name_H-M   'P 1'
#
loop_
_entity.id
_entity.type
_entity.pdbx_description
1 polymer ?
#
loop_
_entity_poly.entity_id
_entity_poly.type
_entity_poly.pdbx_seq_one_letter_code
_entity_poly.pdbx_strand_id
1 'polypeptide(L)'
;MAFIRKVKTKSGATAVQIAHKVAGQLIKLEHLGSAHSFQELETLISLAKERLRGNQMFLFPNQGNKLQIELRRSSSSFLFQILNRQYQKLGFSQLEDPDFANLCIARIVEPTSKLDSLRVLTVKSSVNFVLTM
;
A
#
# COMPACT_ATOMS: atom_id res chain seq x y z
N MET A 1 -21.38 14.18 -6.62
CA MET A 1 -20.67 14.97 -5.60
C MET A 1 -20.02 14.05 -4.59
N ALA A 2 -18.78 14.33 -4.20
CA ALA A 2 -18.06 13.57 -3.17
C ALA A 2 -17.82 14.45 -1.94
N PHE A 3 -17.92 13.90 -0.73
CA PHE A 3 -17.74 14.64 0.52
C PHE A 3 -17.09 13.78 1.61
N ILE A 4 -16.43 14.44 2.55
CA ILE A 4 -15.79 13.79 3.70
C ILE A 4 -16.84 13.59 4.79
N ARG A 5 -16.94 12.38 5.35
CA ARG A 5 -17.73 12.12 6.55
C ARG A 5 -16.88 11.50 7.65
N LYS A 6 -17.21 11.84 8.89
CA LYS A 6 -16.61 11.30 10.12
C LYS A 6 -17.64 10.43 10.82
N VAL A 7 -17.27 9.21 11.17
CA VAL A 7 -18.18 8.27 11.85
C VAL A 7 -17.48 7.64 13.05
N LYS A 8 -18.18 7.52 14.18
CA LYS A 8 -17.66 6.81 15.36
C LYS A 8 -17.74 5.30 15.11
N THR A 9 -16.64 4.60 15.31
CA THR A 9 -16.58 3.14 15.17
C THR A 9 -16.98 2.46 16.48
N LYS A 10 -17.30 1.16 16.42
CA LYS A 10 -17.58 0.34 17.62
C LYS A 10 -16.42 0.31 18.62
N SER A 11 -15.19 0.55 18.16
CA SER A 11 -13.98 0.61 18.98
C SER A 11 -13.69 1.98 19.61
N GLY A 12 -14.58 2.97 19.44
CA GLY A 12 -14.41 4.33 19.97
C GLY A 12 -13.56 5.26 19.11
N ALA A 13 -12.91 4.73 18.07
CA ALA A 13 -12.15 5.51 17.10
C ALA A 13 -13.07 6.36 16.20
N THR A 14 -12.49 7.35 15.53
CA THR A 14 -13.19 8.19 14.55
C THR A 14 -12.74 7.83 13.16
N ALA A 15 -13.57 7.12 12.41
CA ALA A 15 -13.28 6.78 11.02
C ALA A 15 -13.56 7.97 10.09
N VAL A 16 -12.63 8.20 9.17
CA VAL A 16 -12.74 9.22 8.11
C VAL A 16 -12.98 8.52 6.78
N GLN A 17 -14.00 8.97 6.06
CA GLN A 17 -14.48 8.35 4.83
C GLN A 17 -14.78 9.40 3.77
N ILE A 18 -14.64 9.02 2.50
CA ILE A 18 -15.10 9.81 1.36
C ILE A 18 -16.34 9.12 0.77
N ALA A 19 -17.48 9.79 0.82
CA ALA A 19 -18.74 9.30 0.25
C ALA A 19 -19.00 9.98 -1.09
N HIS A 20 -19.27 9.19 -2.13
CA HIS A 20 -19.66 9.67 -3.44
C HIS A 20 -21.17 9.50 -3.62
N LYS A 21 -21.84 10.58 -3.97
CA LYS A 21 -23.26 10.63 -4.32
C LYS A 21 -23.47 10.97 -5.78
N VAL A 22 -24.40 10.28 -6.43
CA VAL A 22 -24.93 10.61 -7.76
C VAL A 22 -26.45 10.57 -7.67
N ALA A 23 -27.12 11.61 -8.18
CA ALA A 23 -28.58 11.75 -8.12
C ALA A 23 -29.18 11.50 -6.70
N GLY A 24 -28.50 11.97 -5.65
CA GLY A 24 -28.94 11.79 -4.26
C GLY A 24 -28.60 10.43 -3.63
N GLN A 25 -28.25 9.42 -4.43
CA GLN A 25 -27.89 8.09 -3.95
C GLN A 25 -26.38 7.97 -3.67
N LEU A 26 -26.03 7.26 -2.59
CA LEU A 26 -24.63 6.99 -2.24
C LEU A 26 -24.14 5.80 -3.06
N ILE A 27 -23.23 6.06 -4.01
CA ILE A 27 -22.74 5.06 -4.97
C ILE A 27 -21.41 4.43 -4.57
N LYS A 28 -20.58 5.13 -3.79
CA LYS A 28 -19.26 4.66 -3.38
C LYS A 28 -18.88 5.23 -2.03
N LEU A 29 -18.27 4.39 -1.20
CA LEU A 29 -17.73 4.78 0.09
C LEU A 29 -16.28 4.33 0.17
N GLU A 30 -15.35 5.28 0.24
CA GLU A 30 -13.94 5.01 0.45
C GLU A 30 -13.59 5.22 1.91
N HIS A 31 -12.99 4.21 2.54
CA HIS A 31 -12.52 4.29 3.92
C HIS A 31 -11.04 4.65 3.94
N LEU A 32 -10.68 5.74 4.63
CA LEU A 32 -9.30 6.22 4.70
C LEU A 32 -8.56 5.72 5.94
N GLY A 33 -9.27 5.49 7.04
CA GLY A 33 -8.70 5.05 8.30
C GLY A 33 -9.53 5.49 9.51
N SER A 34 -9.11 5.03 10.68
CA SER A 34 -9.71 5.34 11.98
C SER A 34 -8.70 6.04 12.87
N ALA A 35 -9.06 7.23 13.37
CA ALA A 35 -8.25 8.01 14.28
C ALA A 35 -8.57 7.65 15.74
N HIS A 36 -7.53 7.38 16.53
CA HIS A 36 -7.64 7.20 17.98
C HIS A 36 -7.21 8.46 18.75
N SER A 37 -6.54 9.40 18.08
CA SER A 37 -6.14 10.70 18.62
C SER A 37 -6.65 11.87 17.76
N PHE A 38 -6.64 13.08 18.33
CA PHE A 38 -7.01 14.31 17.62
C PHE A 38 -6.02 14.62 16.47
N GLN A 39 -4.74 14.38 16.68
CA GLN A 39 -3.68 14.61 15.70
C GLN A 39 -3.81 13.67 14.49
N GLU A 40 -4.10 12.38 14.74
CA GLU A 40 -4.41 11.42 13.66
C GLU A 40 -5.67 11.84 12.89
N LEU A 41 -6.68 12.38 13.58
CA LEU A 41 -7.92 12.81 12.94
C LEU A 41 -7.67 13.98 11.98
N GLU A 42 -6.90 14.99 12.40
CA GLU A 42 -6.49 16.11 11.54
C GLU A 42 -5.70 15.62 10.33
N THR A 43 -4.80 14.65 10.54
CA THR A 43 -4.01 14.01 9.47
C THR A 43 -4.90 13.26 8.47
N LEU A 44 -5.90 12.51 8.93
CA LEU A 44 -6.82 11.79 8.04
C LEU A 44 -7.77 12.75 7.30
N ILE A 45 -8.16 13.87 7.91
CA ILE A 45 -8.98 14.91 7.27
C ILE A 45 -8.18 15.64 6.19
N SER A 46 -6.91 15.95 6.43
CA SER A 46 -6.04 16.60 5.42
C SER A 46 -5.84 15.69 4.21
N LEU A 47 -5.55 14.40 4.44
CA LEU A 47 -5.47 13.38 3.40
C LEU A 47 -6.78 13.24 2.60
N ALA A 48 -7.93 13.27 3.29
CA ALA A 48 -9.24 13.21 2.65
C ALA A 48 -9.51 14.41 1.73
N LYS A 49 -9.10 15.61 2.15
CA LYS A 49 -9.20 16.85 1.36
C LYS A 49 -8.32 16.77 0.11
N GLU A 50 -7.12 16.23 0.23
CA GLU A 50 -6.22 16.02 -0.91
C GLU A 50 -6.82 15.03 -1.92
N ARG A 51 -7.32 13.88 -1.45
CA ARG A 51 -7.99 12.90 -2.33
C ARG A 51 -9.21 13.46 -3.05
N LEU A 52 -10.03 14.28 -2.38
CA LEU A 52 -11.19 14.93 -3.01
C LEU A 52 -10.81 15.94 -4.09
N ARG A 53 -9.64 16.58 -3.98
CA ARG A 53 -9.13 17.52 -4.99
C ARG A 53 -8.62 16.79 -6.24
N GLY A 54 -8.23 15.52 -6.15
CA GLY A 54 -7.74 14.74 -7.29
C GLY A 54 -6.54 15.41 -7.96
N ASN A 55 -6.54 15.48 -9.30
CA ASN A 55 -5.49 16.12 -10.09
C ASN A 55 -5.66 17.64 -10.25
N GLN A 56 -6.52 18.29 -9.47
CA GLN A 56 -6.72 19.73 -9.60
C GLN A 56 -5.48 20.49 -9.12
N MET A 57 -4.87 21.25 -10.03
CA MET A 57 -3.68 22.07 -9.75
C MET A 57 -3.98 23.14 -8.70
N PHE A 58 -3.01 23.38 -7.80
CA PHE A 58 -3.09 24.45 -6.82
C PHE A 58 -3.01 25.82 -7.52
N LEU A 59 -3.97 26.70 -7.23
CA LEU A 59 -3.97 28.10 -7.68
C LEU A 59 -2.90 28.95 -6.97
N PHE A 60 -2.43 28.50 -5.80
CA PHE A 60 -1.37 29.16 -5.01
C PHE A 60 -0.42 28.10 -4.41
N PRO A 61 0.87 28.42 -4.17
CA PRO A 61 1.81 27.50 -3.53
C PRO A 61 1.29 27.11 -2.13
N ASN A 62 0.97 25.84 -1.94
CA ASN A 62 0.44 25.36 -0.66
C ASN A 62 1.58 25.19 0.36
N GLN A 63 1.61 26.05 1.39
CA GLN A 63 2.57 25.98 2.51
C GLN A 63 2.13 25.04 3.65
N GLY A 64 0.94 24.43 3.56
CA GLY A 64 0.45 23.49 4.56
C GLY A 64 0.95 22.09 4.28
N ASN A 65 1.81 21.55 5.16
CA ASN A 65 2.32 20.18 5.23
C ASN A 65 1.88 19.32 4.05
N LYS A 66 2.69 19.32 2.98
CA LYS A 66 2.88 18.11 2.19
C LYS A 66 3.32 17.06 3.20
N LEU A 67 2.38 16.32 3.79
CA LEU A 67 2.66 14.95 4.12
C LEU A 67 2.96 14.33 2.78
N GLN A 68 4.24 14.39 2.39
CA GLN A 68 4.76 13.58 1.32
C GLN A 68 4.64 12.15 1.84
N ILE A 69 3.43 11.60 1.75
CA ILE A 69 3.22 10.17 1.74
C ILE A 69 3.71 9.75 0.37
N GLU A 70 5.02 9.84 0.21
CA GLU A 70 5.72 9.15 -0.84
C GLU A 70 5.57 7.69 -0.44
N LEU A 71 4.69 6.97 -1.14
CA LEU A 71 4.56 5.54 -0.99
C LEU A 71 5.92 4.95 -1.41
N ARG A 72 6.85 4.86 -0.45
CA ARG A 72 8.23 4.54 -0.74
C ARG A 72 8.31 3.20 -1.46
N ARG A 73 7.50 2.22 -1.03
CA ARG A 73 7.36 0.88 -1.62
C ARG A 73 5.99 0.27 -1.29
N SER A 74 5.42 -0.47 -2.23
CA SER A 74 4.30 -1.39 -1.99
C SER A 74 4.74 -2.77 -2.43
N SER A 75 5.02 -3.64 -1.46
CA SER A 75 5.31 -5.05 -1.72
C SER A 75 4.15 -5.91 -1.25
N SER A 76 3.68 -6.82 -2.09
CA SER A 76 2.71 -7.83 -1.69
C SER A 76 3.44 -8.98 -0.96
N SER A 77 3.62 -8.83 0.36
CA SER A 77 4.18 -9.89 1.22
C SER A 77 3.35 -11.17 1.16
N PHE A 78 2.03 -11.04 0.98
CA PHE A 78 1.11 -12.15 0.84
C PHE A 78 1.37 -12.99 -0.42
N LEU A 79 1.59 -12.36 -1.58
CA LEU A 79 1.91 -13.08 -2.82
C LEU A 79 3.20 -13.89 -2.67
N PHE A 80 4.24 -13.27 -2.12
CA PHE A 80 5.52 -13.93 -1.87
C PHE A 80 5.36 -15.15 -0.95
N GLN A 81 4.62 -15.02 0.15
CA GLN A 81 4.33 -16.13 1.07
C GLN A 81 3.62 -17.29 0.38
N ILE A 82 2.63 -17.01 -0.47
CA ILE A 82 1.90 -18.05 -1.20
C ILE A 82 2.82 -18.76 -2.19
N LEU A 83 3.60 -18.03 -2.99
CA LEU A 83 4.51 -18.61 -3.97
C LEU A 83 5.61 -19.45 -3.29
N ASN A 84 6.15 -18.98 -2.17
CA ASN A 84 7.13 -19.72 -1.39
C ASN A 84 6.54 -21.01 -0.79
N ARG A 85 5.31 -20.95 -0.26
CA ARG A 85 4.60 -22.15 0.20
C ARG A 85 4.38 -23.17 -0.93
N GLN A 86 4.06 -22.72 -2.15
CA GLN A 86 3.92 -23.64 -3.28
C GLN A 86 5.27 -24.24 -3.70
N TYR A 87 6.34 -23.43 -3.71
CA TYR A 87 7.70 -23.90 -3.97
C TYR A 87 8.09 -25.04 -3.00
N GLN A 88 7.82 -24.87 -1.71
CA GLN A 88 8.03 -25.90 -0.69
C GLN A 88 7.14 -27.12 -0.90
N LYS A 89 5.84 -26.92 -1.16
CA LYS A 89 4.87 -28.00 -1.35
C LYS A 89 5.19 -28.89 -2.55
N LEU A 90 5.79 -28.32 -3.60
CA LEU A 90 6.26 -29.06 -4.78
C LEU A 90 7.56 -29.83 -4.53
N GLY A 91 8.18 -29.67 -3.36
CA GLY A 91 9.44 -30.34 -3.02
C GLY A 91 10.68 -29.66 -3.60
N PHE A 92 10.58 -28.43 -4.13
CA PHE A 92 11.72 -27.72 -4.72
C PHE A 92 12.70 -27.15 -3.67
N SER A 93 12.40 -27.30 -2.39
CA SER A 93 13.25 -26.90 -1.27
C SER A 93 14.43 -27.85 -0.99
N GLN A 94 14.60 -28.92 -1.77
CA GLN A 94 15.72 -29.86 -1.63
C GLN A 94 17.11 -29.23 -1.76
N LEU A 95 17.21 -28.11 -2.50
CA LEU A 95 18.48 -27.40 -2.68
C LEU A 95 18.91 -26.60 -1.45
N GLU A 96 18.02 -26.40 -0.47
CA GLU A 96 18.27 -25.62 0.75
C GLU A 96 18.84 -24.20 0.49
N ASP A 97 18.59 -23.68 -0.71
CA ASP A 97 19.07 -22.37 -1.17
C ASP A 97 17.88 -21.37 -1.23
N PRO A 98 17.76 -20.47 -0.24
CA PRO A 98 16.68 -19.49 -0.21
C PRO A 98 16.83 -18.43 -1.30
N ASP A 99 18.04 -18.12 -1.76
CA ASP A 99 18.29 -17.12 -2.80
C ASP A 99 17.88 -17.66 -4.17
N PHE A 100 18.10 -18.95 -4.42
CA PHE A 100 17.58 -19.62 -5.60
C PHE A 100 16.04 -19.64 -5.62
N ALA A 101 15.41 -19.95 -4.49
CA ALA A 101 13.95 -19.89 -4.37
C ALA A 101 13.42 -18.47 -4.63
N ASN A 102 14.07 -17.45 -4.05
CA ASN A 102 13.74 -16.04 -4.28
C ASN A 102 13.88 -15.65 -5.75
N LEU A 103 14.94 -16.11 -6.43
CA LEU A 103 15.14 -15.88 -7.86
C LEU A 103 14.05 -16.51 -8.71
N CYS A 104 13.66 -17.76 -8.43
CA CYS A 104 12.55 -18.43 -9.12
C CYS A 104 11.24 -17.66 -8.94
N ILE A 105 10.92 -17.26 -7.70
CA ILE A 105 9.71 -16.51 -7.37
C ILE A 105 9.71 -15.15 -8.09
N ALA A 106 10.84 -14.42 -8.08
CA ALA A 106 10.97 -13.15 -8.78
C ALA A 106 10.67 -13.28 -10.28
N ARG A 107 11.14 -14.36 -10.91
CA ARG A 107 10.92 -14.63 -12.34
C ARG A 107 9.50 -15.09 -12.68
N ILE A 108 8.77 -15.66 -11.73
CA ILE A 108 7.33 -15.94 -11.86
C ILE A 108 6.54 -14.63 -11.78
N VAL A 109 6.93 -13.74 -10.87
CA VAL A 109 6.27 -12.44 -10.69
C VAL A 109 6.52 -11.51 -11.87
N GLU A 110 7.73 -11.53 -12.42
CA GLU A 110 8.11 -10.74 -13.60
C GLU A 110 9.17 -11.51 -14.43
N PRO A 111 8.82 -11.99 -15.64
CA PRO A 111 9.69 -12.85 -16.44
C PRO A 111 10.81 -12.06 -17.11
N THR A 112 11.82 -11.69 -16.32
CA THR A 112 12.97 -10.85 -16.70
C THR A 112 14.25 -11.70 -16.83
N SER A 113 15.40 -11.09 -17.11
CA SER A 113 16.69 -11.79 -17.08
C SER A 113 17.11 -12.13 -15.64
N LYS A 114 18.07 -13.04 -15.44
CA LYS A 114 18.59 -13.37 -14.09
C LYS A 114 19.14 -12.13 -13.39
N LEU A 115 19.86 -11.27 -14.12
CA LEU A 115 20.42 -10.03 -13.58
C LEU A 115 19.34 -9.00 -13.26
N ASP A 116 18.33 -8.85 -14.12
CA ASP A 116 17.25 -7.86 -13.89
C ASP A 116 16.27 -8.31 -12.78
N SER A 117 16.28 -9.59 -12.40
CA SER A 117 15.50 -10.10 -11.26
C SER A 117 15.89 -9.45 -9.93
N LEU A 118 17.10 -8.90 -9.82
CA LEU A 118 17.55 -8.15 -8.64
C LEU A 118 16.63 -6.94 -8.38
N ARG A 119 16.23 -6.21 -9.43
CA ARG A 119 15.30 -5.08 -9.31
C ARG A 119 13.96 -5.54 -8.74
N VAL A 120 13.44 -6.68 -9.20
CA VAL A 120 12.18 -7.26 -8.73
C VAL A 120 12.27 -7.60 -7.24
N LEU A 121 13.39 -8.20 -6.82
CA LEU A 121 13.67 -8.50 -5.42
C LEU A 121 13.77 -7.22 -4.59
N THR A 122 14.54 -6.21 -5.01
CA THR A 122 14.73 -4.96 -4.24
C THR A 122 13.46 -4.10 -4.15
N VAL A 123 12.61 -4.11 -5.17
CA VAL A 123 11.37 -3.31 -5.22
C VAL A 123 10.21 -4.01 -4.50
N LYS A 124 10.16 -5.34 -4.50
CA LYS A 124 9.02 -6.12 -3.97
C LYS A 124 9.31 -6.93 -2.70
N SER A 125 10.52 -6.91 -2.15
CA SER A 125 10.77 -7.45 -0.81
C SER A 125 10.74 -6.32 0.22
N SER A 126 9.66 -6.26 1.01
CA SER A 126 9.74 -5.69 2.35
C SER A 126 10.27 -6.76 3.29
N VAL A 127 11.55 -7.11 3.14
CA VAL A 127 12.37 -7.75 4.16
C VAL A 127 13.76 -7.21 3.91
N ASN A 128 14.38 -6.59 4.93
CA ASN A 128 15.81 -6.28 4.89
C ASN A 128 16.58 -7.60 4.70
N PHE A 129 16.89 -7.97 3.46
CA PHE A 129 17.99 -8.88 3.20
C PHE A 129 19.26 -8.04 3.35
N VAL A 130 19.82 -8.07 4.55
CA VAL A 130 21.22 -7.75 4.74
C VAL A 130 21.98 -8.81 3.94
N LEU A 131 22.41 -8.45 2.74
CA LEU A 131 23.49 -9.17 2.06
C LEU A 131 24.76 -8.85 2.85
N THR A 132 24.98 -9.58 3.93
CA THR A 132 26.30 -9.66 4.55
C THR A 132 27.14 -10.49 3.60
N MET A 133 28.15 -9.87 2.98
CA MET A 133 29.28 -10.61 2.41
C MET A 133 30.10 -11.25 3.53
#